data_AF-Q2N0Y6-F1
#
_entry.id   AF-Q2N0Y6-F1
#
_cell.length_a   1.000
_cell.length_b   1.000
_cell.length_c   1.000
_cell.angle_alpha   90.00
_cell.angle_beta   90.00
_cell.angle_gamma   90.00
#
_symmetry.space_group_name_H-M   'P 1'
#
loop_
_entity.id
_entity.type
_entity.pdbx_description
1 polymer ?
#
loop_
_entity_poly.entity_id
_entity_poly.type
_entity_poly.pdbx_seq_one_letter_code
_entity_poly.pdbx_strand_id
1 'polypeptide(L)' 'SGDKLTRAAKVLEQLTGQQPVFSKARYTVRTFGIRRNEKIAVSCTVRGQKALEILERGLKVKEYELYKENFSA' A
#
# COMPACT_ATOMS: atom_id res chain seq x y z
N SER A 1 17.24 -1.28 -3.02
CA SER A 1 15.82 -1.14 -2.63
C SER A 1 15.39 0.24 -2.12
N GLY A 2 16.31 1.19 -1.83
CA GLY A 2 15.95 2.44 -1.14
C GLY A 2 15.17 3.46 -1.98
N ASP A 3 15.68 3.84 -3.16
CA ASP A 3 15.16 5.02 -3.87
C ASP A 3 13.77 4.84 -4.50
N LYS A 4 13.47 3.62 -4.97
CA LYS A 4 12.10 3.32 -5.45
C LYS A 4 11.10 3.37 -4.29
N LEU A 5 11.52 2.92 -3.11
CA LEU A 5 10.69 2.91 -1.90
C LEU A 5 10.44 4.31 -1.35
N THR A 6 11.46 5.18 -1.35
CA THR A 6 11.31 6.58 -0.91
C THR A 6 10.44 7.39 -1.87
N ARG A 7 10.51 7.13 -3.18
CA ARG A 7 9.58 7.74 -4.15
C ARG A 7 8.14 7.24 -3.94
N ALA A 8 7.95 5.94 -3.74
CA ALA A 8 6.62 5.38 -3.47
C ALA A 8 6.00 5.96 -2.18
N ALA A 9 6.83 6.20 -1.14
CA ALA A 9 6.37 6.88 0.07
C ALA A 9 5.84 8.30 -0.22
N LYS A 10 6.55 9.09 -1.04
CA LYS A 10 6.09 10.43 -1.43
C LYS A 10 4.75 10.39 -2.20
N VAL A 11 4.55 9.40 -3.06
CA VAL A 11 3.27 9.23 -3.79
C VAL A 11 2.13 8.94 -2.82
N LEU A 12 2.35 8.06 -1.84
CA LEU A 12 1.32 7.76 -0.82
C LEU A 12 1.01 8.97 0.05
N GLU A 13 2.01 9.76 0.41
CA GLU A 13 1.84 11.00 1.16
C GLU A 13 1.01 12.02 0.37
N GLN A 14 1.24 12.17 -0.94
CA GLN A 14 0.45 13.04 -1.81
C GLN A 14 -1.02 12.59 -1.94
N LEU A 15 -1.26 11.28 -2.02
CA LEU A 15 -2.62 10.73 -2.16
C LEU A 15 -3.44 10.80 -0.87
N THR A 16 -2.80 10.62 0.29
CA THR A 16 -3.50 10.46 1.57
C THR A 16 -3.36 11.67 2.51
N GLY A 17 -2.35 12.52 2.30
CA GLY A 17 -1.99 13.63 3.17
C GLY A 17 -1.54 13.18 4.56
N GLN A 18 -1.06 11.94 4.69
CA GLN A 18 -0.59 11.35 5.95
C GLN A 18 0.83 10.81 5.78
N GLN A 19 1.57 10.75 6.88
CA GLN A 19 2.92 10.17 6.89
C GLN A 19 2.83 8.65 6.74
N PRO A 20 3.45 8.07 5.69
CA PRO A 20 3.40 6.65 5.46
C PRO A 20 4.38 5.87 6.34
N VAL A 21 4.06 4.62 6.66
CA VAL A 21 4.88 3.74 7.51
C VAL A 21 5.66 2.74 6.66
N PHE A 22 6.95 2.57 6.97
CA PHE A 22 7.82 1.58 6.32
C PHE A 22 7.79 0.23 7.03
N SER A 23 7.52 -0.83 6.28
CA SER A 23 7.51 -2.21 6.77
C SER A 23 8.82 -2.94 6.46
N LYS A 24 9.30 -3.71 7.44
CA LYS A 24 10.57 -4.47 7.36
C LYS A 24 10.32 -5.96 7.09
N ALA A 25 11.28 -6.59 6.39
CA ALA A 25 11.29 -8.03 6.14
C ALA A 25 11.47 -8.84 7.42
N ARG A 26 10.66 -9.90 7.61
CA ARG A 26 10.85 -10.84 8.74
C ARG A 26 11.95 -11.87 8.50
N TYR A 27 12.08 -12.37 7.27
CA TYR A 27 13.02 -13.41 6.88
C TYR A 27 13.81 -13.00 5.65
N THR A 28 14.98 -13.62 5.45
CA THR A 28 15.72 -13.53 4.19
C THR A 28 15.14 -14.57 3.24
N VAL A 29 14.66 -14.13 2.08
CA VAL A 29 14.18 -15.04 1.03
C VAL A 29 14.99 -14.77 -0.23
N ARG A 30 15.88 -15.70 -0.58
CA ARG A 30 16.88 -15.53 -1.66
C ARG A 30 16.23 -15.43 -3.04
N THR A 31 15.14 -16.17 -3.29
CA THR A 31 14.39 -16.12 -4.55
C THR A 31 13.77 -14.75 -4.82
N PHE A 32 13.33 -14.06 -3.77
CA PHE A 32 12.80 -12.70 -3.86
C PHE A 32 13.87 -11.62 -3.72
N GLY A 33 15.14 -11.99 -3.50
CA GLY A 33 16.24 -11.04 -3.31
C GLY A 33 16.12 -10.19 -2.03
N ILE A 34 15.33 -10.64 -1.04
CA ILE A 34 15.02 -9.89 0.18
C ILE A 34 15.91 -10.35 1.33
N ARG A 35 16.47 -9.39 2.08
CA ARG A 35 17.21 -9.66 3.32
C ARG A 35 16.38 -9.33 4.56
N ARG A 36 16.62 -10.06 5.65
CA ARG A 36 16.00 -9.79 6.96
C ARG A 36 16.19 -8.33 7.38
N ASN A 37 15.15 -7.72 7.94
CA ASN A 37 15.07 -6.32 8.38
C ASN A 37 15.20 -5.25 7.28
N GLU A 38 15.32 -5.63 6.02
CA GLU A 38 15.27 -4.68 4.90
C GLU A 38 13.88 -4.06 4.79
N LYS A 39 13.78 -2.76 4.49
CA LYS A 39 12.50 -2.08 4.26
C LYS A 39 11.99 -2.45 2.86
N ILE A 40 10.85 -3.12 2.77
CA ILE A 40 10.30 -3.64 1.50
C ILE A 40 9.03 -2.90 1.07
N ALA A 41 8.17 -2.57 2.02
CA ALA A 41 6.83 -2.05 1.73
C ALA A 41 6.57 -0.74 2.46
N VAL A 42 5.65 0.03 1.90
CA VAL A 42 5.13 1.26 2.48
C VAL A 42 3.62 1.13 2.57
N SER A 43 3.05 1.44 3.74
CA SER A 43 1.60 1.41 3.96
C SER A 43 1.13 2.70 4.63
N CYS A 44 -0.11 3.07 4.37
CA CYS A 44 -0.78 4.21 5.01
C CYS A 44 -2.18 3.78 5.44
N THR A 45 -2.57 4.12 6.67
CA THR A 45 -3.90 3.79 7.21
C THR A 45 -4.78 5.03 7.22
N VAL A 46 -5.67 5.13 6.25
CA VAL A 46 -6.60 6.26 6.13
C VAL A 46 -7.93 5.92 6.81
N ARG A 47 -8.54 6.89 7.49
CA ARG A 47 -9.84 6.75 8.16
C ARG A 47 -10.72 7.98 7.88
N GLY A 48 -12.03 7.85 8.12
CA GLY A 48 -13.00 8.93 7.97
C GLY A 48 -13.32 9.27 6.51
N GLN A 49 -13.67 10.54 6.25
CA GLN A 49 -14.11 11.02 4.93
C GLN A 49 -13.06 10.79 3.83
N LYS A 50 -11.77 10.94 4.15
CA LYS A 50 -10.67 10.67 3.20
C LYS A 50 -10.64 9.22 2.72
N ALA A 51 -11.06 8.27 3.55
CA ALA A 51 -11.09 6.86 3.15
C ALA A 51 -12.24 6.58 2.18
N LEU A 52 -13.41 7.20 2.39
CA LEU A 52 -14.55 7.09 1.48
C LEU A 52 -14.23 7.64 0.09
N GLU A 53 -13.58 8.80 0.04
CA GLU A 53 -13.15 9.43 -1.21
C GLU A 53 -12.17 8.54 -2.01
N ILE A 54 -11.20 7.93 -1.32
CA ILE A 54 -10.24 7.01 -1.96
C ILE A 54 -10.96 5.75 -2.45
N LEU A 55 -11.91 5.23 -1.69
CA LEU A 55 -12.68 4.04 -2.05
C LEU A 55 -13.54 4.30 -3.29
N GLU A 56 -14.21 5.44 -3.38
CA GLU A 56 -15.00 5.84 -4.55
C GLU A 56 -14.11 5.98 -5.80
N ARG A 57 -12.98 6.68 -5.67
CA ARG A 57 -11.99 6.81 -6.76
C ARG A 57 -11.43 5.45 -7.20
N GLY A 58 -11.22 4.53 -6.26
CA GLY A 58 -10.71 3.18 -6.53
C GLY A 58 -11.73 2.27 -7.23
N LEU A 59 -12.99 2.27 -6.77
CA LEU A 59 -14.06 1.47 -7.38
C LEU A 59 -14.41 1.95 -8.79
N LYS A 60 -14.27 3.25 -9.07
CA LYS A 60 -14.46 3.80 -10.41
C LYS A 60 -13.55 3.15 -11.45
N VAL A 61 -12.33 2.73 -11.08
CA VAL A 61 -11.39 2.03 -11.98
C VAL A 61 -11.87 0.62 -12.34
N LYS A 62 -12.70 0.02 -11.49
CA LYS A 62 -13.27 -1.32 -11.68
C LYS A 62 -14.74 -1.28 -12.07
N GLU A 63 -15.23 -0.14 -12.55
CA GLU A 63 -16.61 0.02 -13.01
C GLU A 63 -17.66 -0.37 -11.94
N TYR A 64 -17.27 -0.30 -10.67
CA TYR A 64 -18.07 -0.75 -9.52
C TYR A 64 -18.44 -2.25 -9.51
N GLU A 65 -17.76 -3.08 -10.29
CA GLU A 65 -17.94 -4.53 -10.30
C GLU A 65 -16.84 -5.24 -9.49
N LEU A 66 -17.25 -6.16 -8.62
CA LEU A 66 -16.36 -6.98 -7.80
C LEU A 66 -16.79 -8.44 -7.83
N TYR A 67 -15.82 -9.34 -7.99
CA TYR A 67 -16.06 -10.77 -7.87
C TYR A 67 -16.36 -11.15 -6.41
N LYS A 68 -17.24 -12.15 -6.24
CA LYS A 68 -17.64 -12.65 -4.92
C LYS A 68 -16.46 -13.18 -4.09
N GLU A 69 -15.42 -13.69 -4.76
CA GLU A 69 -14.21 -14.24 -4.12
C GLU A 69 -13.33 -13.17 -3.45
N ASN A 70 -13.51 -11.89 -3.77
CA ASN A 70 -12.74 -10.80 -3.16
C ASN A 70 -13.23 -10.44 -1.75
N PHE A 71 -14.41 -10.93 -1.35
CA PHE A 71 -14.95 -10.72 -0.02
C PHE A 71 -14.41 -11.80 0.92
N SER A 72 -13.72 -11.38 1.98
CA SER A 72 -13.42 -12.28 3.09
C SER A 72 -14.72 -12.80 3.70
N ALA A 73 -14.70 -14.07 4.11
CA ALA A 73 -15.76 -14.67 4.92
C ALA A 73 -15.86 -14.00 6.30
#